data_AF-A0A2N7RXC8-F1
#
_entry.id   AF-A0A2N7RXC8-F1
#
_cell.length_a   1.000
_cell.length_b   1.000
_cell.length_c   1.000
_cell.angle_alpha   90.00
_cell.angle_beta   90.00
_cell.angle_gamma   90.00
#
_symmetry.space_group_name_H-M   'P 1'
#
loop_
_entity.id
_entity.type
_entity.pdbx_description
1 polymer ?
#
loop_
_entity_poly.entity_id
_entity_poly.type
_entity_poly.pdbx_seq_one_letter_code
_entity_poly.pdbx_strand_id
1 'polypeptide(L)'
;MTSIEFAGPQLPLDDCAGDGYDYIETAEKAGWTVISQWGGEGYDFGAWPYIIGFARQAQDVSGQRHFGYGLYVEGDTTTKYFDNLEACKEAIDRDAHFFWKTGQSDGPEGVPEQFEKLPEKYRGLPND
;
A
#
# COMPACT_ATOMS: atom_id res chain seq x y z
N MET A 1 -29.86 4.49 2.82
CA MET A 1 -29.13 4.58 1.53
C MET A 1 -27.91 3.72 1.70
N THR A 2 -27.85 2.60 0.98
CA THR A 2 -26.66 1.74 1.00
C THR A 2 -25.61 2.48 0.15
N SER A 3 -24.59 3.05 0.80
CA SER A 3 -23.43 3.56 0.06
C SER A 3 -22.85 2.35 -0.68
N ILE A 4 -22.89 2.36 -2.00
CA ILE A 4 -22.22 1.33 -2.78
C ILE A 4 -20.74 1.69 -2.71
N GLU A 5 -19.97 0.98 -1.88
CA GLU A 5 -18.53 1.10 -1.90
C GLU A 5 -18.03 0.79 -3.32
N PHE A 6 -17.11 1.62 -3.81
CA PHE A 6 -16.56 1.44 -5.14
C PHE A 6 -15.80 0.11 -5.23
N ALA A 7 -16.35 -0.84 -5.99
CA ALA A 7 -15.72 -2.13 -6.28
C ALA A 7 -14.78 -1.99 -7.49
N GLY A 8 -13.59 -1.43 -7.26
CA GLY A 8 -12.55 -1.33 -8.29
C GLY A 8 -11.84 -2.66 -8.56
N PRO A 9 -10.95 -2.71 -9.57
CA PRO A 9 -10.11 -3.88 -9.83
C PRO A 9 -9.34 -4.30 -8.59
N GLN A 10 -9.31 -5.60 -8.28
CA GLN A 10 -8.57 -6.13 -7.14
C GLN A 10 -7.10 -6.38 -7.52
N LEU A 11 -6.24 -6.53 -6.53
CA LEU A 11 -4.96 -7.21 -6.74
C LEU A 11 -5.20 -8.61 -7.33
N PRO A 12 -4.38 -9.08 -8.28
CA PRO A 12 -4.45 -10.46 -8.75
C PRO A 12 -4.29 -11.43 -7.58
N LEU A 13 -4.98 -12.57 -7.64
CA LEU A 13 -4.67 -13.66 -6.72
C LEU A 13 -3.28 -14.20 -7.02
N ASP A 14 -2.51 -14.49 -5.99
CA ASP A 14 -1.26 -15.24 -6.13
C ASP A 14 -1.61 -16.65 -6.63
N ASP A 15 -1.01 -17.06 -7.74
CA ASP A 15 -1.20 -18.41 -8.31
C ASP A 15 -0.21 -19.42 -7.71
N CYS A 16 0.59 -18.98 -6.73
CA CYS A 16 1.68 -19.71 -6.07
C CYS A 16 2.74 -20.22 -7.06
N ALA A 17 2.82 -19.63 -8.26
CA ALA A 17 3.83 -19.92 -9.25
C ALA A 17 4.85 -18.79 -9.28
N GLY A 18 6.08 -19.09 -8.87
CA GLY A 18 7.17 -18.11 -8.82
C GLY A 18 7.45 -17.61 -7.41
N ASP A 19 8.11 -16.45 -7.31
CA ASP A 19 8.36 -15.75 -6.06
C ASP A 19 7.64 -14.39 -5.99
N GLY A 20 7.78 -13.67 -4.88
CA GLY A 20 7.10 -12.38 -4.73
C GLY A 20 7.59 -11.31 -5.72
N TYR A 21 8.74 -11.47 -6.40
CA TYR A 21 9.13 -10.58 -7.50
C TYR A 21 8.34 -10.88 -8.78
N ASP A 22 8.06 -12.15 -9.08
CA ASP A 22 7.17 -12.53 -10.18
C ASP A 22 5.74 -11.97 -9.95
N TYR A 23 5.30 -11.92 -8.69
CA TYR A 23 4.02 -11.31 -8.33
C TYR A 23 3.97 -9.81 -8.63
N ILE A 24 5.08 -9.08 -8.45
CA ILE A 24 5.15 -7.64 -8.78
C ILE A 24 4.85 -7.42 -10.27
N GLU A 25 5.50 -8.19 -11.16
CA GLU A 25 5.26 -8.07 -12.60
C GLU A 25 3.79 -8.36 -12.94
N THR A 26 3.19 -9.35 -12.27
CA THR A 26 1.77 -9.70 -12.42
C THR A 26 0.85 -8.56 -11.98
N ALA A 27 1.11 -7.93 -10.84
CA ALA A 27 0.35 -6.79 -10.34
C ALA A 27 0.52 -5.56 -11.25
N GLU A 28 1.73 -5.28 -11.73
CA GLU A 28 2.02 -4.17 -12.64
C GLU A 28 1.29 -4.33 -13.98
N LYS A 29 1.29 -5.54 -14.56
CA LYS A 29 0.50 -5.86 -15.76
C LYS A 29 -1.01 -5.66 -15.55
N ALA A 30 -1.50 -5.83 -14.31
CA ALA A 30 -2.89 -5.55 -13.94
C ALA A 30 -3.17 -4.06 -13.69
N GLY A 31 -2.18 -3.18 -13.82
CA GLY A 31 -2.30 -1.72 -13.68
C GLY A 31 -2.10 -1.20 -12.26
N TRP A 32 -1.44 -1.99 -11.40
CA TRP A 32 -0.97 -1.54 -10.09
C TRP A 32 0.45 -0.97 -10.19
N THR A 33 0.80 -0.08 -9.27
CA THR A 33 2.15 0.47 -9.17
C THR A 33 2.73 0.10 -7.82
N VAL A 34 3.92 -0.49 -7.82
CA VAL A 34 4.56 -0.92 -6.58
C VAL A 34 4.98 0.26 -5.70
N ILE A 35 4.81 0.11 -4.39
CA ILE A 35 5.28 1.04 -3.36
C ILE A 35 6.52 0.42 -2.74
N SER A 36 7.70 0.80 -3.25
CA SER A 36 8.98 0.33 -2.69
C SER A 36 9.37 1.07 -1.43
N GLN A 37 9.16 2.38 -1.42
CA GLN A 37 9.66 3.27 -0.38
C GLN A 37 8.56 4.16 0.17
N TRP A 38 8.67 4.48 1.46
CA TRP A 38 7.74 5.35 2.17
C TRP A 38 8.44 6.20 3.24
N GLY A 39 7.84 7.34 3.59
CA GLY A 39 8.43 8.33 4.49
C GLY A 39 9.57 9.15 3.85
N GLY A 40 9.94 10.24 4.51
CA GLY A 40 10.78 11.31 3.94
C GLY A 40 12.20 10.92 3.55
N GLU A 41 12.73 9.81 4.08
CA GLU A 41 14.07 9.30 3.71
C GLU A 41 14.00 8.06 2.79
N GLY A 42 12.80 7.65 2.38
CA GLY A 42 12.61 6.47 1.52
C GLY A 42 12.94 5.15 2.19
N TYR A 43 12.39 4.95 3.40
CA TYR A 43 12.46 3.67 4.10
C TYR A 43 11.69 2.60 3.35
N ASP A 44 12.07 1.34 3.51
CA ASP A 44 11.37 0.22 2.88
C ASP A 44 9.93 0.18 3.36
N PHE A 45 8.96 0.10 2.45
CA PHE A 45 7.55 0.04 2.86
C PHE A 45 7.24 -1.27 3.62
N GLY A 46 7.75 -2.40 3.13
CA GLY A 46 7.57 -3.76 3.66
C GLY A 46 8.84 -4.59 3.50
N ALA A 47 8.87 -5.83 4.01
CA ALA A 47 9.97 -6.78 3.75
C ALA A 47 9.83 -7.41 2.37
N TRP A 48 10.70 -7.04 1.45
CA TRP A 48 10.69 -7.61 0.10
C TRP A 48 11.27 -9.04 0.08
N PRO A 49 10.69 -9.97 -0.71
CA PRO A 49 9.48 -9.84 -1.54
C PRO A 49 8.19 -10.33 -0.84
N TYR A 50 8.17 -10.41 0.49
CA TYR A 50 7.08 -11.02 1.28
C TYR A 50 5.95 -10.04 1.61
N ILE A 51 6.26 -8.76 1.80
CA ILE A 51 5.31 -7.70 2.12
C ILE A 51 5.48 -6.59 1.09
N ILE A 52 4.49 -6.42 0.21
CA ILE A 52 4.57 -5.50 -0.92
C ILE A 52 3.31 -4.64 -0.97
N GLY A 53 3.50 -3.32 -0.94
CA GLY A 53 2.44 -2.34 -1.12
C GLY A 53 2.25 -1.99 -2.60
N PHE A 54 1.03 -1.69 -2.99
CA PHE A 54 0.67 -1.28 -4.34
C PHE A 54 -0.32 -0.11 -4.32
N ALA A 55 -0.15 0.84 -5.23
CA ALA A 55 -1.08 1.94 -5.45
C ALA A 55 -1.73 1.83 -6.83
N ARG A 56 -2.94 2.38 -6.97
CA ARG A 56 -3.65 2.49 -8.25
C ARG A 56 -4.55 3.72 -8.27
N GLN A 57 -4.78 4.28 -9.45
CA GLN A 57 -5.93 5.16 -9.69
C GLN A 57 -6.95 4.44 -10.57
N ALA A 58 -8.22 4.56 -10.20
CA ALA A 58 -9.36 4.05 -10.95
C ALA A 58 -10.41 5.16 -11.14
N GLN A 59 -11.29 4.99 -12.11
CA GLN A 59 -12.44 5.87 -12.33
C GLN A 59 -13.69 5.02 -12.41
N ASP A 60 -14.78 5.49 -11.80
CA ASP A 60 -16.09 4.87 -11.98
C ASP A 60 -16.81 5.37 -13.24
N VAL A 61 -18.01 4.85 -13.48
CA VAL A 61 -18.84 5.20 -14.65
C VAL A 61 -19.25 6.68 -14.70
N SER A 62 -19.20 7.39 -13.58
CA SER A 62 -19.48 8.83 -13.51
C SER A 62 -18.24 9.69 -13.76
N GLY A 63 -17.06 9.07 -13.83
CA GLY A 63 -15.77 9.75 -13.96
C GLY A 63 -15.19 10.21 -12.61
N GLN A 64 -15.80 9.85 -11.48
CA GLN A 64 -15.21 10.08 -10.16
C GLN A 64 -13.96 9.20 -10.01
N ARG A 65 -12.89 9.82 -9.54
CA ARG A 65 -11.60 9.15 -9.31
C ARG A 65 -11.60 8.47 -7.95
N HIS A 66 -11.03 7.28 -7.92
CA HIS A 66 -10.83 6.45 -6.74
C HIS A 66 -9.36 6.06 -6.64
N PHE A 67 -8.82 6.08 -5.42
CA PHE A 67 -7.44 5.75 -5.12
C PHE A 67 -7.40 4.36 -4.48
N GLY A 68 -6.78 3.41 -5.17
CA GLY A 68 -6.64 2.03 -4.74
C GLY A 68 -5.34 1.84 -3.96
N TYR A 69 -5.43 1.12 -2.86
CA TYR A 69 -4.30 0.59 -2.10
C TYR A 69 -4.44 -0.93 -2.00
N GLY A 70 -3.42 -1.62 -2.49
CA GLY A 70 -3.28 -3.07 -2.42
C GLY A 70 -2.12 -3.45 -1.52
N LEU A 71 -2.27 -4.55 -0.78
CA LEU A 71 -1.22 -5.12 0.05
C LEU A 71 -1.13 -6.62 -0.22
N TYR A 72 0.07 -7.08 -0.53
CA TYR A 72 0.46 -8.49 -0.60
C TYR A 72 1.27 -8.85 0.64
N VAL A 73 0.90 -9.93 1.34
CA VAL A 73 1.63 -10.49 2.48
C VAL A 73 1.71 -12.01 2.32
N GLU A 74 2.88 -12.51 1.94
CA GLU A 74 3.18 -13.95 1.82
C GLU A 74 2.10 -14.75 1.04
N GLY A 75 1.57 -14.16 -0.04
CA GLY A 75 0.55 -14.76 -0.91
C GLY A 75 -0.88 -14.26 -0.64
N ASP A 76 -1.15 -13.69 0.54
CA ASP A 76 -2.44 -13.09 0.85
C ASP A 76 -2.53 -11.67 0.28
N THR A 77 -3.63 -11.38 -0.43
CA THR A 77 -3.84 -10.07 -1.04
C THR A 77 -5.04 -9.37 -0.44
N THR A 78 -4.89 -8.07 -0.20
CA THR A 78 -6.00 -7.19 0.19
C THR A 78 -6.03 -5.98 -0.73
N THR A 79 -7.22 -5.44 -0.97
CA THR A 79 -7.41 -4.25 -1.79
C THR A 79 -8.49 -3.36 -1.16
N LYS A 80 -8.20 -2.07 -1.08
CA LYS A 80 -9.11 -1.03 -0.59
C LYS A 80 -9.13 0.12 -1.59
N TYR A 81 -10.26 0.80 -1.67
CA TYR A 81 -10.41 2.01 -2.48
C TYR A 81 -10.90 3.18 -1.61
N PHE A 82 -10.42 4.37 -1.93
CA PHE A 82 -10.72 5.60 -1.23
C PHE A 82 -11.15 6.68 -2.22
N ASP A 83 -12.12 7.51 -1.83
CA ASP A 83 -12.58 8.65 -2.62
C ASP A 83 -11.58 9.83 -2.62
N ASN A 84 -10.62 9.82 -1.70
CA ASN A 84 -9.62 10.88 -1.56
C ASN A 84 -8.21 10.33 -1.35
N LEU A 85 -7.24 11.05 -1.89
CA LEU A 85 -5.83 10.64 -1.87
C LEU A 85 -5.28 10.59 -0.44
N GLU A 86 -5.66 11.54 0.42
CA GLU A 86 -5.15 11.64 1.79
C GLU A 86 -5.55 10.43 2.64
N ALA A 87 -6.77 9.93 2.51
CA ALA A 87 -7.23 8.72 3.19
C ALA A 87 -6.51 7.46 2.66
N CYS A 88 -6.22 7.43 1.36
CA CYS A 88 -5.40 6.37 0.77
C CYS A 88 -3.96 6.40 1.32
N LYS A 89 -3.35 7.59 1.38
CA LYS A 89 -2.03 7.80 1.97
C LYS A 89 -2.00 7.43 3.45
N GLU A 90 -3.01 7.84 4.24
CA GLU A 90 -3.09 7.46 5.65
C GLU A 90 -3.19 5.93 5.84
N ALA A 91 -3.92 5.23 4.96
CA ALA A 91 -3.96 3.77 5.00
C ALA A 91 -2.58 3.15 4.73
N ILE A 92 -1.82 3.69 3.78
CA ILE A 92 -0.44 3.27 3.50
C ILE A 92 0.48 3.62 4.68
N ASP A 93 0.35 4.81 5.26
CA ASP A 93 1.12 5.24 6.44
C ASP A 93 0.92 4.29 7.62
N ARG A 94 -0.31 3.83 7.85
CA ARG A 94 -0.65 2.92 8.95
C ARG A 94 -0.02 1.55 8.79
N ASP A 95 0.00 1.01 7.57
CA ASP A 95 0.64 -0.28 7.31
C ASP A 95 2.16 -0.15 7.32
N ALA A 96 2.73 0.90 6.73
CA ALA A 96 4.16 1.20 6.83
C ALA A 96 4.61 1.32 8.30
N HIS A 97 3.87 2.08 9.11
CA HIS A 97 4.07 2.19 10.55
C HIS A 97 4.06 0.82 11.23
N PHE A 98 3.08 -0.01 10.92
CA PHE A 98 2.94 -1.34 11.49
C PHE A 98 4.16 -2.21 11.16
N PHE A 99 4.60 -2.23 9.89
CA PHE A 99 5.74 -3.04 9.46
C PHE A 99 7.04 -2.55 10.10
N TRP A 100 7.26 -1.24 10.16
CA TRP A 100 8.45 -0.68 10.81
C TRP A 100 8.48 -0.97 12.30
N LYS A 101 7.38 -0.72 13.03
CA LYS A 101 7.37 -0.90 14.49
C LYS A 101 7.49 -2.36 14.93
N THR A 102 7.04 -3.29 14.09
CA THR A 102 7.11 -4.73 14.38
C THR A 102 8.42 -5.37 13.90
N GLY A 103 9.31 -4.58 13.29
CA GLY A 103 10.58 -5.08 12.73
C GLY A 103 10.40 -5.96 11.50
N GLN A 104 9.26 -5.85 10.81
CA GLN A 104 8.96 -6.55 9.56
C GLN A 104 9.52 -5.82 8.33
N SER A 105 10.08 -4.62 8.49
CA SER A 105 10.73 -3.87 7.41
C SER A 105 11.73 -2.86 8.00
N ASP A 106 12.69 -2.45 7.17
CA ASP A 106 13.75 -1.50 7.53
C ASP A 106 13.21 -0.06 7.55
N GLY A 107 12.59 0.28 8.68
CA GLY A 107 12.01 1.59 8.96
C GLY A 107 12.94 2.58 9.67
N PRO A 108 12.43 3.79 10.00
CA PRO A 108 13.17 4.77 10.76
C PRO A 108 13.54 4.29 12.17
N GLU A 109 14.64 4.82 12.72
CA GLU A 109 14.96 4.59 14.12
C GLU A 109 13.90 5.19 15.05
N GLY A 110 13.54 4.45 16.11
CA GLY A 110 12.64 4.94 17.15
C GLY A 110 11.19 5.10 16.72
N VAL A 111 10.71 4.26 15.79
CA VAL A 111 9.28 4.23 15.41
C VAL A 111 8.41 4.12 16.68
N PRO A 112 7.45 5.04 16.90
CA PRO A 112 6.62 5.01 18.08
C PRO A 112 5.65 3.82 18.06
N GLU A 113 5.21 3.35 19.22
CA GLU A 113 4.26 2.22 19.30
C GLU A 113 2.88 2.54 18.68
N GLN A 114 2.47 3.80 18.75
CA GLN A 114 1.16 4.29 18.31
C GLN A 114 1.32 5.11 17.03
N PHE A 115 0.50 4.81 16.02
CA PHE A 115 0.50 5.50 14.73
C PHE A 115 0.29 7.00 14.89
N GLU A 116 -0.58 7.41 15.79
CA GLU A 116 -0.94 8.81 16.02
C GLU A 116 0.26 9.66 16.47
N LYS A 117 1.32 9.02 17.00
CA LYS A 117 2.57 9.65 17.40
C LYS A 117 3.65 9.62 16.32
N LEU A 118 3.40 8.96 15.18
CA LEU A 118 4.35 8.91 14.06
C LEU A 118 4.60 10.32 13.54
N PRO A 119 5.85 10.81 13.53
CA PRO A 119 6.20 12.11 12.96
C PRO A 119 5.71 12.26 11.52
N GLU A 120 5.27 13.46 11.16
CA GLU A 120 4.76 13.78 9.82
C GLU A 120 5.79 13.48 8.72
N LYS A 121 7.08 13.68 8.99
CA LYS A 121 8.17 13.33 8.06
C LYS A 121 8.26 11.84 7.69
N TYR A 122 7.54 10.96 8.37
CA TYR A 122 7.49 9.52 8.07
C TYR A 122 6.15 9.11 7.42
N ARG A 123 5.33 10.09 7.03
CA ARG A 123 4.05 9.89 6.36
C ARG A 123 4.15 10.39 4.92
N GLY A 124 3.57 9.66 3.98
CA GLY A 124 3.63 9.98 2.55
C GLY A 124 4.86 9.46 1.82
N LEU A 125 4.95 9.81 0.53
CA LEU A 125 6.06 9.43 -0.35
C LEU A 125 7.35 10.17 0.05
N PRO A 126 8.52 9.68 -0.36
CA PRO A 126 9.77 10.39 -0.13
C PRO A 126 9.75 11.77 -0.81
N ASN A 127 10.04 12.82 -0.03
CA ASN A 127 9.98 14.23 -0.44
C ASN A 127 8.57 14.76 -0.78
N ASP A 128 7.50 14.12 -0.28
CA ASP A 128 6.16 14.75 -0.25
C ASP A 128 6.13 16.05 0.58
#